data_AF-M3Y7P0-F1
#
_entry.id   AF-M3Y7P0-F1
#
_cell.length_a   1.000
_cell.length_b   1.000
_cell.length_c   1.000
_cell.angle_alpha   90.00
_cell.angle_beta   90.00
_cell.angle_gamma   90.00
#
_symmetry.space_group_name_H-M   'P 1'
#
loop_
_entity.id
_entity.type
_entity.pdbx_description
1 polymer ?
#
loop_
_entity_poly.entity_id
_entity_poly.type
_entity_poly.pdbx_seq_one_letter_code
_entity_poly.pdbx_strand_id
1 'polypeptide(L)' 'MKATLLSVLVTIFTLGGTGAQTVTQPEDHISVFEGDFVQIKCNYSYSGSPILFW' A
#
# COMPACT_ATOMS: atom_id res chain seq x y z
N MET A 1 28.21 8.64 -18.97
CA MET A 1 28.14 8.11 -17.59
C MET A 1 27.31 9.02 -16.68
N LYS A 2 27.69 10.29 -16.44
CA LYS A 2 26.92 11.22 -15.59
C LYS A 2 25.48 11.47 -16.07
N ALA A 3 25.28 11.79 -17.34
CA ALA A 3 23.95 12.09 -17.89
C ALA A 3 22.99 10.89 -17.86
N THR A 4 23.52 9.68 -18.09
CA THR A 4 22.77 8.44 -18.05
C THR A 4 22.26 8.12 -16.65
N LEU A 5 23.09 8.37 -15.62
CA LEU A 5 22.73 8.17 -14.22
C LEU A 5 21.61 9.12 -13.77
N LEU A 6 21.70 10.39 -14.17
CA LEU A 6 20.67 11.41 -13.94
C LEU A 6 19.34 11.03 -14.60
N SER A 7 19.38 10.55 -15.85
CA SER A 7 18.20 10.09 -16.56
C SER A 7 17.50 8.93 -15.85
N VAL A 8 18.25 7.93 -15.39
CA VAL A 8 17.68 6.78 -14.65
C VAL A 8 17.04 7.22 -13.34
N LEU A 9 17.70 8.11 -12.60
CA LEU A 9 17.21 8.61 -11.33
C LEU A 9 15.88 9.36 -11.49
N VAL A 10 15.79 10.26 -12.47
CA VAL A 10 14.55 10.98 -12.78
C VAL A 10 13.44 10.00 -13.13
N THR A 11 13.69 9.00 -13.99
CA THR A 11 12.67 8.01 -14.34
C THR A 11 12.13 7.28 -13.11
N ILE A 12 13.00 6.81 -12.20
CA ILE A 12 12.59 6.11 -10.96
C ILE A 12 11.72 7.00 -10.06
N PHE A 13 12.06 8.29 -9.94
CA PHE A 13 11.28 9.23 -9.13
C PHE A 13 9.96 9.66 -9.79
N THR A 14 9.92 9.74 -11.13
CA THR A 14 8.73 10.17 -11.88
C THR A 14 7.70 9.05 -12.11
N LEU A 15 8.13 7.78 -12.20
CA LEU A 15 7.22 6.66 -12.50
C LEU A 15 6.39 6.17 -11.29
N GLY A 16 6.45 6.88 -10.16
CA GLY A 16 5.86 6.42 -8.91
C GLY A 16 6.78 5.40 -8.24
N GLY A 17 7.07 5.62 -6.96
CA GLY A 17 8.06 4.83 -6.23
C GLY A 17 7.81 3.33 -6.36
N THR A 18 8.87 2.56 -6.56
CA THR A 18 8.85 1.08 -6.61
C THR A 18 8.63 0.44 -5.24
N GLY A 19 8.13 1.20 -4.26
CA GLY A 19 7.87 0.71 -2.92
C GLY A 19 6.59 -0.11 -2.91
N ALA A 20 6.69 -1.39 -2.55
CA ALA A 20 5.51 -2.18 -2.24
C ALA A 20 4.76 -1.54 -1.06
N GLN A 21 3.47 -1.30 -1.24
CA GLN A 21 2.62 -0.88 -0.13
C GLN A 21 2.44 -2.09 0.79
N THR A 22 2.66 -1.89 2.08
CA THR A 22 2.47 -2.97 3.06
C THR A 22 1.09 -2.82 3.65
N VAL A 23 0.29 -3.88 3.55
CA VAL A 23 -1.01 -4.02 4.21
C VAL A 23 -0.92 -5.22 5.15
N THR A 24 -1.50 -5.08 6.34
CA THR A 24 -1.58 -6.17 7.32
C THR A 24 -3.00 -6.22 7.86
N GLN A 25 -3.63 -7.38 7.71
CA GLN A 25 -4.87 -7.72 8.38
C GLN A 25 -4.51 -8.66 9.53
N PRO A 26 -4.79 -8.28 10.79
CA PRO A 26 -4.39 -9.09 11.93
C PRO A 26 -5.26 -10.35 12.09
N GLU A 27 -6.47 -10.35 11.52
CA GLU A 27 -7.40 -11.46 11.59
C GLU A 27 -7.42 -12.22 10.25
N ASP A 28 -6.88 -13.44 10.24
CA ASP A 28 -6.95 -14.33 9.06
C ASP A 28 -8.38 -14.85 8.81
N HIS A 29 -9.17 -14.96 9.88
CA HIS A 29 -10.55 -15.43 9.83
C HIS A 29 -11.38 -14.79 10.95
N ILE A 30 -12.59 -14.33 10.62
CA ILE A 30 -13.54 -13.77 11.58
C ILE A 30 -14.86 -14.52 11.42
N SER A 31 -15.30 -15.18 12.48
CA SER A 31 -16.63 -15.79 12.55
C SER A 31 -17.61 -14.83 13.21
N VAL A 32 -18.72 -14.54 12.54
CA VAL A 32 -19.85 -13.76 13.08
C VAL A 32 -21.16 -14.47 12.78
N PHE A 33 -22.23 -14.13 13.49
CA PHE A 33 -23.56 -14.63 13.16
C PHE A 33 -24.21 -13.79 12.06
N GLU A 34 -25.18 -14.39 11.38
CA GLU A 34 -25.97 -13.68 10.38
C GLU A 34 -26.73 -12.51 11.04
N GLY A 35 -26.60 -11.32 10.45
CA GLY A 35 -27.21 -10.09 10.97
C GLY A 35 -26.32 -9.30 11.95
N ASP A 36 -25.21 -9.86 12.41
CA ASP A 36 -24.26 -9.13 13.26
C ASP A 36 -23.34 -8.22 12.43
N PHE A 37 -22.91 -7.11 13.05
CA PHE A 37 -21.90 -6.23 12.45
C PHE A 37 -20.52 -6.88 12.52
N VAL A 38 -19.80 -6.86 11.39
CA VAL A 38 -18.39 -7.26 11.32
C VAL A 38 -17.50 -6.05 11.12
N GLN A 39 -16.43 -5.96 11.88
CA GLN A 39 -15.37 -4.97 11.70
C GLN A 39 -14.12 -5.66 11.18
N ILE A 40 -13.72 -5.35 9.95
CA ILE A 40 -12.48 -5.84 9.36
C ILE A 40 -11.38 -4.84 9.65
N LYS A 41 -10.29 -5.27 10.29
CA LYS A 41 -9.15 -4.39 10.57
C LYS A 41 -8.14 -4.46 9.43
N CYS A 42 -7.65 -3.28 9.02
CA CYS A 42 -6.63 -3.14 8.00
C CYS A 42 -5.63 -2.08 8.44
N ASN A 43 -4.37 -2.48 8.58
CA ASN A 43 -3.25 -1.56 8.79
C ASN A 43 -2.49 -1.42 7.48
N TYR A 44 -2.17 -0.19 7.09
CA TYR A 44 -1.34 0.07 5.92
C TYR A 44 -0.21 1.01 6.28
N SER A 45 0.89 0.92 5.52
CA SER A 45 2.01 1.85 5.60
C SER A 45 2.28 2.46 4.23
N TYR A 46 2.15 3.79 4.15
CA TYR A 46 2.41 4.56 2.94
C TYR A 46 2.97 5.94 3.30
N SER A 47 3.92 6.44 2.52
CA SER A 47 4.63 7.70 2.80
C SER A 47 3.90 8.96 2.29
N GLY A 48 2.79 8.81 1.57
CA GLY A 48 1.97 9.91 1.04
C GLY A 48 0.52 9.86 1.52
N SER A 49 -0.37 10.51 0.77
CA SER A 49 -1.83 10.40 0.99
C SER A 49 -2.42 9.34 0.05
N PRO A 50 -2.71 8.13 0.55
CA PRO A 50 -3.23 7.07 -0.30
C PRO A 50 -4.74 7.26 -0.55
N ILE A 51 -5.19 6.75 -1.69
CA ILE A 51 -6.60 6.43 -1.91
C ILE A 51 -6.77 4.96 -1.53
N LEU A 52 -7.64 4.67 -0.57
CA LEU A 52 -7.84 3.32 -0.02
C LEU A 52 -9.08 2.67 -0.66
N PHE A 53 -8.97 1.37 -0.93
CA PHE A 53 -10.06 0.52 -1.41
C PHE A 53 -10.20 -0.69 -0.49
N TRP A 54 -11.42 -1.23 -0.42
CA TRP A 54 -11.72 -2.49 0.26
C TRP A 54 -11.71 -3.64 -0.73
#